data_AF-A0A6I7M3C6-F1
#
_entry.id   AF-A0A6I7M3C6-F1
#
_cell.length_a   1.000
_cell.length_b   1.000
_cell.length_c   1.000
_cell.angle_alpha   90.00
_cell.angle_beta   90.00
_cell.angle_gamma   90.00
#
_symmetry.space_group_name_H-M   'P 1'
#
loop_
_entity.id
_entity.type
_entity.pdbx_description
1 polymer ?
#
loop_
_entity_poly.entity_id
_entity_poly.type
_entity_poly.pdbx_seq_one_letter_code
_entity_poly.pdbx_strand_id
1 'polypeptide(L)'
;MTNLLHQAATTIDSTGFIMAGKNFIEARFGVPGLIAAAILLLSILAILTMKIVKISFDVLRFVVVPSVAITFVATYFLPYSFSYILPVTVAFFSIVLIAKS
;
A
#
# COMPACT_ATOMS: atom_id res chain seq x y z
N MET A 1 -19.29 -28.12 0.04
CA MET A 1 -18.05 -27.38 0.36
C MET A 1 -18.11 -25.87 0.09
N THR A 2 -19.19 -25.33 -0.48
CA THR A 2 -19.36 -23.89 -0.75
C THR A 2 -19.96 -23.08 0.42
N ASN A 3 -20.68 -23.74 1.34
CA ASN A 3 -21.28 -23.08 2.51
C ASN A 3 -20.24 -22.64 3.57
N LEU A 4 -19.11 -23.34 3.71
CA LEU A 4 -18.07 -22.99 4.69
C LEU A 4 -17.26 -21.76 4.26
N LEU A 5 -17.09 -21.52 2.96
CA LEU A 5 -16.42 -20.32 2.45
C LEU A 5 -17.32 -19.08 2.55
N HIS A 6 -18.63 -19.23 2.34
CA HIS A 6 -19.59 -18.14 2.52
C HIS A 6 -19.76 -17.80 4.01
N GLN A 7 -19.76 -18.82 4.89
CA GLN A 7 -19.80 -18.63 6.33
C GLN A 7 -18.48 -18.08 6.89
N ALA A 8 -17.32 -18.51 6.40
CA ALA A 8 -16.04 -17.92 6.79
C ALA A 8 -15.91 -16.44 6.34
N ALA A 9 -16.50 -16.09 5.19
CA ALA A 9 -16.56 -14.71 4.72
C ALA A 9 -17.48 -13.82 5.58
N THR A 10 -18.55 -14.37 6.18
CA THR A 10 -19.44 -13.64 7.10
C THR A 10 -18.95 -13.66 8.56
N THR A 11 -18.06 -14.60 8.93
CA THR A 11 -17.53 -14.75 10.30
C THR A 11 -16.18 -14.05 10.49
N ILE A 12 -15.65 -13.35 9.48
CA ILE A 12 -14.78 -12.20 9.74
C ILE A 12 -15.72 -11.09 10.23
N ASP A 13 -16.15 -11.27 11.47
CA ASP A 13 -17.16 -10.50 12.17
C ASP A 13 -16.57 -9.16 12.60
N SER A 14 -16.09 -8.40 11.60
CA SER A 14 -15.58 -7.05 11.74
C SER A 14 -16.59 -6.18 12.48
N THR A 15 -17.88 -6.41 12.27
CA THR A 15 -18.98 -5.78 13.00
C THR A 15 -18.98 -6.14 14.49
N GLY A 16 -18.75 -7.41 14.85
CA GLY A 16 -18.64 -7.87 16.24
C GLY A 16 -17.46 -7.24 17.00
N PHE A 17 -16.27 -7.20 16.39
CA PHE A 17 -15.09 -6.55 17.00
C PHE A 17 -15.25 -5.02 17.11
N ILE A 18 -15.84 -4.38 16.10
CA ILE A 18 -16.10 -2.93 16.11
C ILE A 18 -17.13 -2.59 17.19
N MET A 19 -18.20 -3.37 17.35
CA MET A 19 -19.19 -3.15 18.40
C MET A 19 -18.62 -3.40 19.80
N ALA A 20 -17.82 -4.44 19.99
CA ALA A 20 -17.14 -4.69 21.26
C ALA A 20 -16.18 -3.55 21.64
N GLY A 21 -15.38 -3.07 20.68
CA GLY A 21 -14.48 -1.92 20.87
C GLY A 21 -15.22 -0.61 21.17
N LYS A 22 -16.32 -0.35 20.45
CA LYS A 22 -17.19 0.82 20.69
C LYS A 22 -17.73 0.81 22.12
N ASN A 23 -18.33 -0.31 22.54
CA ASN A 23 -18.92 -0.44 23.87
C ASN A 23 -17.86 -0.32 24.98
N PHE A 24 -16.65 -0.82 24.76
CA PHE A 24 -15.54 -0.70 25.71
C PHE A 24 -15.08 0.76 25.91
N ILE A 25 -14.92 1.51 24.81
CA ILE A 25 -14.48 2.91 24.85
C ILE A 25 -15.58 3.78 25.45
N GLU A 26 -16.84 3.55 25.06
CA GLU A 26 -17.99 4.29 25.59
C GLU A 26 -18.20 4.04 27.08
N ALA A 27 -18.03 2.80 27.56
CA ALA A 27 -18.15 2.47 28.98
C ALA A 27 -17.05 3.09 29.85
N ARG A 28 -15.86 3.35 29.29
CA ARG A 28 -14.70 3.84 30.06
C ARG A 28 -14.48 5.35 29.94
N PHE A 29 -14.79 5.93 28.79
CA PHE A 29 -14.49 7.33 28.45
C PHE A 29 -15.72 8.12 27.99
N GLY A 30 -16.89 7.48 27.91
CA GLY A 30 -18.13 8.08 27.45
C GLY A 30 -18.12 8.45 25.96
N VAL A 31 -19.16 9.17 25.55
CA VAL A 31 -19.32 9.74 24.20
C VAL A 31 -18.10 10.55 23.72
N PRO A 32 -17.47 11.44 24.52
CA PRO A 32 -16.30 12.20 24.04
C PRO A 32 -15.08 11.31 23.75
N GLY A 33 -14.89 10.23 24.51
CA GLY A 33 -13.83 9.25 24.24
C GLY A 33 -14.05 8.47 22.94
N LEU A 34 -15.31 8.17 22.61
CA LEU A 34 -15.65 7.51 21.36
C LEU A 34 -15.32 8.38 20.14
N ILE A 35 -15.63 9.68 20.21
CA ILE A 35 -15.32 10.66 19.17
C ILE A 35 -13.79 10.77 18.99
N ALA A 36 -13.04 10.87 20.09
CA ALA A 36 -11.59 10.93 20.04
C ALA A 36 -10.97 9.68 19.40
N ALA A 37 -11.46 8.48 19.72
CA ALA A 37 -11.00 7.24 19.12
C ALA A 37 -11.27 7.17 17.60
N ALA A 38 -12.42 7.66 17.14
CA ALA A 38 -12.73 7.73 15.72
C ALA A 38 -11.79 8.68 14.96
N ILE A 39 -11.51 9.86 15.52
CA ILE A 39 -10.56 10.83 14.94
C ILE A 39 -9.14 10.25 14.89
N LEU A 40 -8.72 9.56 15.95
CA LEU A 40 -7.42 8.92 16.00
C LEU A 40 -7.28 7.84 14.91
N LEU A 41 -8.31 7.02 14.71
CA LEU A 41 -8.33 5.99 13.66
C LEU A 41 -8.24 6.62 12.26
N LEU A 42 -9.02 7.68 12.01
CA LEU A 42 -8.92 8.47 10.77
C LEU A 42 -7.53 9.06 10.55
N SER A 43 -6.90 9.58 11.61
CA SER A 43 -5.56 10.15 11.57
C SER A 43 -4.51 9.10 11.18
N ILE A 44 -4.55 7.92 11.81
CA ILE A 44 -3.65 6.80 11.46
C ILE A 44 -3.85 6.42 9.99
N LEU A 45 -5.10 6.30 9.55
CA LEU A 45 -5.40 5.94 8.17
C LEU A 45 -4.86 6.99 7.19
N ALA A 46 -5.02 8.28 7.50
CA ALA A 46 -4.49 9.37 6.69
C ALA A 46 -2.95 9.35 6.61
N ILE A 47 -2.25 9.13 7.74
CA ILE A 47 -0.79 9.00 7.77
C ILE A 47 -0.34 7.81 6.91
N LEU A 48 -1.05 6.68 6.99
CA LEU A 48 -0.73 5.49 6.23
C LEU A 48 -0.90 5.74 4.73
N THR A 49 -2.01 6.35 4.31
CA THR A 49 -2.23 6.74 2.91
C THR A 49 -1.16 7.70 2.42
N MET A 50 -0.81 8.73 3.19
CA MET A 50 0.25 9.67 2.83
C MET A 50 1.60 8.97 2.63
N LYS A 51 1.96 8.03 3.52
CA LYS A 51 3.20 7.24 3.39
C LYS A 51 3.19 6.40 2.12
N ILE A 52 2.08 5.72 1.82
CA ILE A 52 1.95 4.89 0.61
C ILE A 52 2.10 5.76 -0.64
N VAL A 53 1.39 6.89 -0.71
CA VAL A 53 1.48 7.82 -1.84
C VAL A 53 2.91 8.32 -2.04
N LYS A 54 3.60 8.66 -0.95
CA LYS A 54 5.00 9.08 -1.00
C LYS A 54 5.91 7.99 -1.58
N ILE A 55 5.78 6.76 -1.10
CA ILE A 55 6.54 5.61 -1.62
C ILE A 55 6.23 5.38 -3.10
N SER A 56 4.96 5.43 -3.50
CA SER A 56 4.56 5.28 -4.91
C SER A 56 5.19 6.37 -5.80
N PHE A 57 5.24 7.61 -5.32
CA PHE A 57 5.86 8.71 -6.05
C PHE A 57 7.38 8.53 -6.15
N ASP A 58 8.04 8.08 -5.09
CA ASP A 58 9.47 7.78 -5.10
C ASP A 58 9.79 6.64 -6.07
N VAL A 59 8.98 5.57 -6.11
CA VAL A 59 9.15 4.48 -7.10
C VAL A 59 8.99 5.01 -8.53
N LEU A 60 7.97 5.82 -8.80
CA LEU A 60 7.78 6.41 -10.13
C LEU A 60 9.00 7.25 -10.55
N ARG A 61 9.47 8.11 -9.64
CA ARG A 61 10.56 9.06 -9.92
C ARG A 61 11.93 8.40 -10.01
N PHE A 62 12.23 7.44 -9.15
CA PHE A 62 13.57 6.84 -9.02
C PHE A 62 13.71 5.48 -9.69
N VAL A 63 12.60 4.81 -10.03
CA VAL A 63 12.63 3.55 -10.76
C VAL A 63 12.08 3.75 -12.16
N VAL A 64 10.80 4.11 -12.29
CA VAL A 64 10.13 4.07 -13.59
C VAL A 64 10.72 5.05 -14.60
N VAL A 65 10.90 6.32 -14.22
CA VAL A 65 11.48 7.34 -15.11
C VAL A 65 12.88 6.98 -15.60
N PRO A 66 13.87 6.67 -14.73
CA PRO A 66 15.21 6.32 -15.18
C PRO A 66 15.26 4.97 -15.92
N SER A 67 14.46 3.97 -15.52
CA SER A 67 14.37 2.70 -16.24
C SER A 67 13.90 2.89 -17.68
N VAL A 68 12.85 3.69 -17.90
CA VAL A 68 12.33 3.97 -19.25
C VAL A 68 13.38 4.71 -20.08
N ALA A 69 14.03 5.73 -19.51
CA ALA A 69 15.08 6.49 -20.19
C ALA A 69 16.25 5.60 -20.64
N ILE A 70 16.76 4.75 -19.74
CA ILE A 70 17.88 3.85 -20.05
C ILE A 70 17.48 2.75 -21.00
N THR A 71 16.27 2.21 -20.87
CA THR A 71 15.74 1.21 -21.82
C THR A 71 15.67 1.81 -23.23
N PHE A 72 15.20 3.05 -23.36
CA PHE A 72 15.11 3.73 -24.64
C PHE A 72 16.49 3.92 -25.29
N VAL A 73 17.49 4.36 -24.51
CA VAL A 73 18.89 4.45 -24.98
C VAL A 73 19.44 3.07 -25.33
N ALA A 74 19.22 2.06 -24.49
CA ALA A 74 19.73 0.71 -24.70
C ALA A 74 19.15 0.06 -25.96
N THR A 75 17.85 0.19 -26.21
CA THR A 75 17.20 -0.33 -27.43
C THR A 75 17.71 0.36 -28.70
N TYR A 76 18.25 1.57 -28.62
CA TYR A 76 18.90 2.22 -29.77
C TYR A 76 20.22 1.55 -30.17
N PHE A 77 20.98 1.03 -29.20
CA PHE A 77 22.30 0.43 -29.44
C PHE A 77 22.30 -1.09 -29.51
N LEU A 78 21.30 -1.75 -28.92
CA LEU A 78 21.22 -3.20 -28.81
C LEU A 78 20.10 -3.75 -29.71
N PRO A 79 20.28 -4.92 -30.37
CA PRO A 79 19.25 -5.56 -31.19
C PRO A 79 18.19 -6.28 -30.34
N TYR A 80 17.77 -5.68 -29.22
CA TYR A 80 16.77 -6.22 -28.31
C TYR A 80 15.59 -5.26 -28.21
N SER A 81 14.37 -5.80 -28.29
CA SER A 81 13.15 -5.00 -28.20
C SER A 81 12.98 -4.37 -26.82
N PHE A 82 12.41 -3.16 -26.79
CA PHE A 82 12.14 -2.38 -25.58
C PHE A 82 11.49 -3.21 -24.46
N SER A 83 10.51 -4.06 -24.81
CA SER A 83 9.80 -4.92 -23.86
C SER A 83 10.66 -5.96 -23.14
N TYR A 84 11.81 -6.33 -23.70
CA TYR A 84 12.74 -7.28 -23.06
C TYR A 84 13.73 -6.58 -22.11
N ILE A 85 14.17 -5.37 -22.45
CA ILE A 85 15.13 -4.62 -21.63
C ILE A 85 14.46 -3.92 -20.45
N LEU A 86 13.22 -3.44 -20.62
CA LEU A 86 12.48 -2.72 -19.59
C LEU A 86 12.33 -3.46 -18.25
N PRO A 87 11.92 -4.75 -18.20
CA PRO A 87 11.81 -5.44 -16.91
C PRO A 87 13.16 -5.58 -16.20
N VAL A 88 14.26 -5.70 -16.95
CA VAL A 88 15.62 -5.82 -16.39
C VAL A 88 16.07 -4.49 -15.80
N THR A 89 15.86 -3.37 -16.50
CA THR A 89 16.20 -2.04 -16.00
C THR A 89 15.32 -1.64 -14.83
N VAL A 90 14.03 -1.98 -14.82
CA VAL A 90 13.12 -1.77 -13.67
C VAL A 90 13.60 -2.57 -12.46
N ALA A 91 13.97 -3.83 -12.62
CA ALA A 91 14.51 -4.64 -11.52
C ALA A 91 15.80 -4.03 -10.96
N PHE A 92 16.72 -3.58 -11.81
CA PHE A 92 17.96 -2.93 -11.40
C PHE A 92 17.71 -1.66 -10.59
N PHE A 93 16.89 -0.73 -11.11
CA PHE A 93 16.59 0.52 -10.40
C PHE A 93 15.78 0.30 -9.13
N SER A 94 14.96 -0.75 -9.07
CA SER A 94 14.26 -1.15 -7.85
C SER A 94 15.24 -1.55 -6.74
N ILE A 95 16.27 -2.36 -7.07
CA ILE A 95 17.34 -2.72 -6.11
C ILE A 95 18.11 -1.48 -5.66
N VAL A 96 18.43 -0.58 -6.59
CA VAL A 96 19.14 0.68 -6.27
C VAL A 96 18.30 1.55 -5.33
N LEU A 97 16.98 1.64 -5.55
CA LEU A 97 16.08 2.39 -4.66
C LEU A 97 16.03 1.75 -3.27
N ILE A 98 15.95 0.42 -3.18
CA ILE A 98 15.96 -0.31 -1.90
C ILE A 98 17.28 -0.08 -1.15
N ALA A 99 18.43 -0.07 -1.84
CA ALA A 99 19.73 0.17 -1.22
C ALA A 99 19.94 1.61 -0.74
N LYS A 100 19.21 2.58 -1.32
CA LYS A 100 19.26 4.00 -0.95
C LYS A 100 18.28 4.35 0.18
N SER A 101 17.15 3.64 0.25
CA SER A 101 16.07 3.89 1.22
C SER A 101 16.40 3.40 2.62
#